data_AF-A0A1Q3JLR9-F1
#
_entry.id   AF-A0A1Q3JLR9-F1
#
_cell.length_a   1.000
_cell.length_b   1.000
_cell.length_c   1.000
_cell.angle_alpha   90.00
_cell.angle_beta   90.00
_cell.angle_gamma   90.00
#
_symmetry.space_group_name_H-M   'P 1'
#
loop_
_entity.id
_entity.type
_entity.pdbx_description
1 polymer ?
#
loop_
_entity_poly.entity_id
_entity_poly.type
_entity_poly.pdbx_seq_one_letter_code
_entity_poly.pdbx_strand_id
1 'polypeptide(L)'
;MTAVRPIIARLVLLAGAAVLCGCKPDFDPPAISQLSCSPEGAAPGAGALVFVLDTGLSQVTWANGPETPRGRLTVDDYNYRFSFPATPKAYASEAVVQRYDGRMEREFGTQPSVATAVTKVGNVRQVWRCATVPSKPKV
;
A
#
# COMPACT_ATOMS: atom_id res chain seq x y z
N MET A 1 -64.44 10.10 -38.48
CA MET A 1 -65.39 10.39 -37.37
C MET A 1 -64.89 9.61 -36.17
N THR A 2 -64.19 10.26 -35.21
CA THR A 2 -64.71 10.61 -33.85
C THR A 2 -65.29 9.39 -33.13
N ALA A 3 -64.97 9.02 -31.88
CA ALA A 3 -64.42 9.75 -30.75
C ALA A 3 -64.08 8.72 -29.62
N VAL A 4 -63.04 8.94 -28.82
CA VAL A 4 -63.12 9.22 -27.36
C VAL A 4 -62.67 8.05 -26.46
N ARG A 5 -61.59 8.32 -25.71
CA ARG A 5 -61.08 7.56 -24.55
C ARG A 5 -61.91 7.87 -23.30
N PRO A 6 -61.94 6.98 -22.29
CA PRO A 6 -61.28 7.35 -21.01
C PRO A 6 -60.57 6.15 -20.33
N ILE A 7 -59.32 6.28 -19.90
CA ILE A 7 -58.85 6.59 -18.52
C ILE A 7 -59.43 5.66 -17.45
N ILE A 8 -58.65 4.65 -17.00
CA ILE A 8 -58.51 4.30 -15.58
C ILE A 8 -57.05 3.89 -15.32
N ALA A 9 -56.37 4.68 -14.49
CA ALA A 9 -55.06 4.45 -13.95
C ALA A 9 -55.04 3.23 -13.01
N ARG A 10 -53.96 2.45 -13.01
CA ARG A 10 -53.52 1.67 -11.83
C ARG A 10 -52.02 1.36 -11.92
N LEU A 11 -51.26 2.24 -11.29
CA LEU A 11 -50.13 1.95 -10.40
C LEU A 11 -49.74 0.45 -10.33
N VAL A 12 -48.57 0.08 -10.85
CA VAL A 12 -47.83 -1.08 -10.35
C VAL A 12 -46.41 -0.61 -10.09
N LEU A 13 -46.00 -0.85 -8.84
CA LEU A 13 -44.85 -0.31 -8.15
C LEU A 13 -43.52 -0.54 -8.89
N LEU A 14 -42.68 0.50 -8.85
CA LEU A 14 -41.24 0.34 -8.87
C LEU A 14 -40.82 -0.60 -7.73
N ALA A 15 -40.16 -1.70 -8.07
CA ALA A 15 -39.22 -2.36 -7.19
C ALA A 15 -37.93 -2.51 -8.00
N GLY A 16 -37.08 -1.49 -7.88
CA GLY A 16 -35.73 -1.54 -8.41
C GLY A 16 -34.96 -2.67 -7.74
N ALA A 17 -34.57 -3.66 -8.53
CA ALA A 17 -33.49 -4.55 -8.17
C ALA A 17 -32.17 -3.77 -8.28
N ALA A 18 -31.94 -2.86 -7.34
CA ALA A 18 -30.60 -2.37 -7.06
C ALA A 18 -29.85 -3.52 -6.39
N VAL A 19 -29.34 -4.46 -7.21
CA VAL A 19 -28.32 -5.39 -6.76
C VAL A 19 -27.12 -4.52 -6.44
N LEU A 20 -26.91 -4.35 -5.14
CA LEU A 20 -25.78 -3.66 -4.52
C LEU A 20 -24.49 -4.11 -5.23
N CYS A 21 -24.02 -3.28 -6.15
CA CYS A 21 -22.66 -3.36 -6.64
C CYS A 21 -21.81 -3.08 -5.39
N GLY A 22 -21.33 -4.16 -4.75
CA GLY A 22 -20.44 -4.06 -3.62
C GLY A 22 -19.25 -3.24 -4.10
N CYS A 23 -19.18 -1.98 -3.68
CA CYS A 23 -18.00 -1.16 -3.82
C CYS A 23 -16.88 -1.87 -3.06
N LYS A 24 -16.15 -2.77 -3.73
CA LYS A 24 -14.74 -2.90 -3.41
C LYS A 24 -14.18 -1.50 -3.64
N PRO A 25 -13.49 -0.88 -2.67
CA PRO A 25 -12.66 0.25 -2.99
C PRO A 25 -11.62 -0.29 -3.98
N ASP A 26 -11.86 -0.05 -5.26
CA ASP A 26 -10.98 -0.35 -6.37
C ASP A 26 -9.86 0.69 -6.32
N PHE A 27 -9.08 0.63 -5.24
CA PHE A 27 -7.95 1.52 -5.04
C PHE A 27 -6.73 0.80 -5.57
N ASP A 28 -6.67 0.70 -6.91
CA ASP A 28 -5.44 0.37 -7.59
C ASP A 28 -4.38 1.36 -7.07
N PRO A 29 -3.36 0.86 -6.34
CA PRO A 29 -2.32 1.73 -5.83
C PRO A 29 -1.66 2.44 -7.02
N PRO A 30 -1.29 3.72 -6.90
CA PRO A 30 -0.60 4.44 -7.96
C PRO A 30 0.54 3.58 -8.49
N ALA A 31 0.66 3.50 -9.83
CA ALA A 31 1.67 2.66 -10.48
C ALA A 31 3.07 2.91 -9.89
N ILE A 32 3.35 4.16 -9.52
CA ILE A 32 4.52 4.57 -8.76
C ILE A 32 4.08 5.47 -7.61
N SER A 33 4.60 5.24 -6.41
CA SER A 33 4.42 6.14 -5.25
C SER A 33 5.69 6.25 -4.41
N GLN A 34 5.87 7.36 -3.71
CA GLN A 34 7.01 7.55 -2.80
C GLN A 34 6.53 7.51 -1.35
N LEU A 35 7.18 6.70 -0.52
CA LEU A 35 7.03 6.74 0.94
C LEU A 35 8.23 7.47 1.55
N SER A 36 7.95 8.44 2.42
CA SER A 36 8.95 9.04 3.31
C SER A 36 8.63 8.63 4.74
N CYS A 37 9.55 7.93 5.39
CA CYS A 37 9.35 7.35 6.72
C CYS A 37 10.31 7.92 7.75
N SER A 38 9.82 8.41 8.87
CA SER A 38 10.62 8.83 10.03
C SER A 38 10.47 7.83 11.19
N PRO A 39 11.47 7.72 12.09
CA PRO A 39 11.32 6.90 13.27
C PRO A 39 10.11 7.35 14.08
N GLU A 40 9.35 6.43 14.67
CA GLU A 40 8.22 6.82 15.51
C GLU A 40 8.72 7.63 16.73
N GLY A 41 8.10 8.79 16.98
CA GLY A 41 8.53 9.72 18.03
C GLY A 41 9.72 10.61 17.68
N ALA A 42 10.22 10.57 16.44
CA ALA A 42 11.31 11.43 15.99
C ALA A 42 10.94 12.92 15.99
N ALA A 43 11.92 13.76 16.33
CA ALA A 43 11.84 15.20 16.11
C ALA A 43 11.77 15.52 14.60
N PRO A 44 11.15 16.65 14.19
CA PRO A 44 11.16 17.09 12.81
C PRO A 44 12.59 17.14 12.24
N GLY A 45 12.83 16.42 11.14
CA GLY A 45 14.14 16.37 10.48
C GLY A 45 15.07 15.23 10.92
N ALA A 46 14.69 14.38 11.88
CA ALA A 46 15.46 13.16 12.16
C ALA A 46 15.32 12.17 10.98
N GLY A 47 16.43 11.52 10.63
CA GLY A 47 16.65 10.79 9.37
C GLY A 47 15.42 10.10 8.78
N ALA A 48 15.13 10.41 7.52
CA ALA A 48 14.04 9.78 6.78
C ALA A 48 14.55 8.57 5.99
N LEU A 49 13.76 7.50 5.92
CA LEU A 49 13.88 6.47 4.91
C LEU A 49 12.98 6.84 3.73
N VAL A 50 13.51 6.77 2.51
CA VAL A 50 12.73 7.09 1.30
C VAL A 50 12.61 5.84 0.45
N PHE A 51 11.38 5.38 0.22
CA PHE A 51 11.08 4.24 -0.63
C PHE A 51 10.29 4.69 -1.85
N VAL A 52 10.62 4.16 -3.02
CA VAL A 52 9.82 4.28 -4.24
C VAL A 52 9.18 2.93 -4.49
N LEU A 53 7.86 2.88 -4.42
CA LEU A 53 7.06 1.70 -4.69
C LEU A 53 6.66 1.73 -6.17
N ASP A 54 6.95 0.66 -6.90
CA ASP A 54 6.48 0.44 -8.27
C ASP A 54 5.57 -0.80 -8.25
N THR A 55 4.26 -0.56 -8.25
CA THR A 55 3.26 -1.63 -8.17
C THR A 55 3.11 -2.36 -9.50
N GLY A 56 3.36 -1.67 -10.62
CA GLY A 56 3.35 -2.27 -11.96
C GLY A 56 4.47 -3.30 -12.15
N LEU A 57 5.64 -3.05 -11.56
CA LEU A 57 6.78 -3.97 -11.60
C LEU A 57 6.89 -4.89 -10.37
N SER A 58 6.02 -4.73 -9.38
CA SER A 58 6.13 -5.42 -8.08
C SER A 58 7.51 -5.24 -7.42
N GLN A 59 8.03 -4.02 -7.49
CA GLN A 59 9.35 -3.66 -7.00
C GLN A 59 9.30 -2.48 -6.01
N VAL A 60 10.29 -2.44 -5.13
CA VAL A 60 10.59 -1.28 -4.29
C VAL A 60 12.03 -0.86 -4.51
N THR A 61 12.29 0.44 -4.44
CA THR A 61 13.65 0.98 -4.37
C THR A 61 13.81 1.74 -3.06
N TRP A 62 14.85 1.44 -2.28
CA TRP A 62 15.23 2.27 -1.13
C TRP A 62 16.11 3.42 -1.62
N ALA A 63 15.49 4.55 -1.94
CA ALA A 63 16.08 5.67 -2.69
C ALA A 63 17.28 6.33 -2.00
N ASN A 64 17.32 6.32 -0.67
CA ASN A 64 18.44 6.83 0.11
C ASN A 64 19.15 5.75 0.94
N GLY A 65 18.97 4.48 0.57
CA GLY A 65 19.69 3.35 1.15
C GLY A 65 21.09 3.19 0.56
N PRO A 66 21.99 2.45 1.23
CA PRO A 66 23.33 2.15 0.69
C PRO A 66 23.22 1.46 -0.67
N GLU A 67 23.81 2.06 -1.71
CA GLU A 67 23.75 1.54 -3.10
C GLU A 67 22.35 1.51 -3.73
N THR A 68 21.36 2.18 -3.12
CA THR A 68 19.99 2.29 -3.66
C THR A 68 19.39 0.93 -4.02
N PRO A 69 19.26 0.01 -3.05
CA PRO A 69 18.93 -1.37 -3.34
C PRO A 69 17.50 -1.47 -3.87
N ARG A 70 17.28 -2.45 -4.74
CA ARG A 70 15.96 -2.86 -5.20
C ARG A 70 15.49 -4.09 -4.46
N GLY A 71 14.21 -4.12 -4.13
CA GLY A 71 13.55 -5.18 -3.40
C GLY A 71 12.28 -5.62 -4.09
N ARG A 72 11.67 -6.66 -3.52
CA ARG A 72 10.35 -7.14 -3.93
C ARG A 72 9.27 -6.31 -3.23
N LEU A 73 8.21 -5.99 -3.94
CA LEU A 73 6.99 -5.39 -3.40
C LEU A 73 5.82 -6.36 -3.55
N THR A 74 4.98 -6.42 -2.52
CA THR A 74 3.68 -7.08 -2.52
C THR A 74 2.69 -6.12 -1.91
N VAL A 75 1.55 -5.96 -2.56
CA VAL A 75 0.51 -5.02 -2.12
C VAL A 75 -0.77 -5.80 -1.89
N ASP A 76 -1.38 -5.57 -0.74
CA ASP A 76 -2.73 -6.01 -0.42
C ASP A 76 -3.62 -4.82 -0.08
N ASP A 77 -4.89 -5.07 0.24
CA ASP A 77 -5.90 -4.05 0.52
C ASP A 77 -5.50 -3.10 1.67
N TYR A 78 -4.61 -3.54 2.56
CA TYR A 78 -4.25 -2.83 3.78
C TYR A 78 -2.76 -2.48 3.86
N ASN A 79 -1.88 -3.22 3.18
CA ASN A 79 -0.44 -3.14 3.39
C ASN A 79 0.35 -2.99 2.10
N TYR A 80 1.44 -2.22 2.19
CA TYR A 80 2.62 -2.40 1.36
C TYR A 80 3.61 -3.30 2.11
N ARG A 81 3.93 -4.47 1.56
CA ARG A 81 4.97 -5.35 2.08
C ARG A 81 6.15 -5.35 1.13
N PHE A 82 7.35 -5.11 1.64
CA PHE A 82 8.54 -5.16 0.79
C PHE A 82 9.75 -5.74 1.50
N SER A 83 10.62 -6.37 0.71
CA SER A 83 11.80 -7.06 1.22
C SER A 83 13.03 -6.80 0.36
N PHE A 84 14.18 -6.64 1.01
CA PHE A 84 15.50 -6.55 0.38
C PHE A 84 16.34 -7.77 0.78
N PRO A 85 16.98 -8.46 -0.17
CA PRO A 85 17.89 -9.56 0.15
C PRO A 85 19.13 -9.05 0.88
N ALA A 86 19.82 -9.95 1.59
CA ALA A 86 21.13 -9.62 2.16
C ALA A 86 22.14 -9.37 1.03
N THR A 87 23.02 -8.40 1.25
CA THR A 87 24.19 -8.13 0.42
C THR A 87 25.45 -8.19 1.29
N PRO A 88 26.66 -8.22 0.70
CA PRO A 88 27.89 -8.13 1.49
C PRO A 88 28.00 -6.87 2.36
N LYS A 89 27.20 -5.83 2.08
CA LYS A 89 27.23 -4.52 2.78
C LYS A 89 25.99 -4.25 3.64
N ALA A 90 24.96 -5.09 3.56
CA ALA A 90 23.69 -4.87 4.27
C ALA A 90 22.99 -6.19 4.62
N TYR A 91 22.41 -6.24 5.83
CA TYR A 91 21.53 -7.34 6.22
C TYR A 91 20.28 -7.41 5.34
N ALA A 92 19.70 -8.60 5.25
CA ALA A 92 18.37 -8.73 4.68
C ALA A 92 17.37 -7.94 5.52
N SER A 93 16.32 -7.44 4.86
CA SER A 93 15.29 -6.66 5.54
C SER A 93 13.91 -6.86 4.94
N GLU A 94 12.90 -6.74 5.80
CA GLU A 94 11.50 -6.71 5.42
C GLU A 94 10.83 -5.50 6.08
N ALA A 95 9.83 -4.94 5.41
CA ALA A 95 8.97 -3.92 5.98
C ALA A 95 7.52 -4.17 5.60
N VAL A 96 6.63 -3.80 6.52
CA VAL A 96 5.18 -3.77 6.31
C VAL A 96 4.71 -2.37 6.66
N VAL A 97 4.04 -1.71 5.72
CA VAL A 97 3.48 -0.37 5.88
C VAL A 97 1.96 -0.47 5.76
N GLN A 98 1.24 -0.11 6.82
CA GLN A 98 -0.21 0.03 6.78
C GLN A 98 -0.58 1.26 5.94
N ARG A 99 -1.39 1.05 4.89
CA ARG A 99 -1.73 2.04 3.86
C ARG A 99 -2.53 3.23 4.42
N TYR A 100 -3.28 3.02 5.50
CA TYR A 100 -4.23 3.99 6.04
C TYR A 100 -3.65 4.89 7.14
N ASP A 101 -2.82 4.34 8.03
CA ASP A 101 -2.24 5.09 9.16
C ASP A 101 -0.73 5.36 9.00
N GLY A 102 -0.14 4.86 7.91
CA GLY A 102 1.27 5.03 7.58
C GLY A 102 2.22 4.33 8.56
N ARG A 103 1.72 3.51 9.48
CA ARG A 103 2.58 2.81 10.44
C ARG A 103 3.40 1.76 9.69
N MET A 104 4.72 1.83 9.85
CA MET A 104 5.64 0.86 9.30
C MET A 104 6.34 0.08 10.39
N GLU A 105 6.40 -1.23 10.19
CA GLU A 105 7.23 -2.13 10.98
C GLU A 105 8.32 -2.70 10.07
N ARG A 106 9.57 -2.57 10.49
CA ARG A 106 10.74 -2.89 9.69
C ARG A 106 11.66 -3.81 10.47
N GLU A 107 12.09 -4.91 9.86
CA GLU A 107 12.88 -5.96 10.50
C GLU A 107 14.22 -6.19 9.76
N PHE A 108 15.32 -6.38 10.51
CA PHE A 108 16.70 -6.62 10.03
C PHE A 108 17.28 -7.88 10.67
N GLY A 109 18.04 -8.68 9.93
CA GLY A 109 18.88 -9.72 10.51
C GLY A 109 19.07 -10.93 9.61
N THR A 110 18.86 -12.13 10.15
CA THR A 110 19.02 -13.38 9.40
C THR A 110 17.98 -13.44 8.28
N GLN A 111 18.39 -14.00 7.13
CA GLN A 111 17.63 -13.98 5.88
C GLN A 111 16.15 -14.33 6.12
N PRO A 112 15.21 -13.47 5.69
CA PRO A 112 13.80 -13.70 5.93
C PRO A 112 13.35 -14.89 5.10
N SER A 113 13.27 -16.07 5.72
CA SER A 113 12.46 -17.16 5.20
C SER A 113 11.02 -16.65 5.05
N VAL A 114 10.53 -16.75 3.82
CA VAL A 114 9.13 -16.55 3.45
C VAL A 114 8.25 -17.33 4.43
N ALA A 115 7.22 -16.67 4.96
CA ALA A 115 6.16 -17.22 5.81
C ALA A 115 6.50 -17.46 7.30
N THR A 116 6.43 -16.41 8.13
CA THR A 116 5.62 -16.38 9.37
C THR A 116 5.85 -15.08 10.13
N ALA A 117 4.78 -14.50 10.69
CA ALA A 117 4.77 -13.32 11.55
C ALA A 117 5.37 -13.57 12.96
N VAL A 118 6.39 -14.42 13.04
CA VAL A 118 7.12 -14.70 14.29
C VAL A 118 8.34 -13.80 14.30
N THR A 119 8.45 -12.92 15.30
CA THR A 119 9.68 -12.17 15.58
C THR A 119 10.85 -13.15 15.62
N LYS A 120 11.73 -13.11 14.63
CA LYS A 120 12.80 -14.10 14.51
C LYS A 120 13.87 -13.80 15.56
N VAL A 121 14.25 -14.81 16.34
CA VAL A 121 15.26 -14.69 17.38
C VAL A 121 16.57 -14.19 16.74
N GLY A 122 17.03 -13.00 17.15
CA GLY A 122 18.24 -12.35 16.60
C GLY A 122 17.97 -11.22 15.60
N ASN A 123 16.73 -11.02 15.15
CA ASN A 123 16.37 -9.89 14.29
C ASN A 123 16.03 -8.63 15.10
N VAL A 124 16.37 -7.47 14.53
CA VAL A 124 16.07 -6.15 15.09
C VAL A 124 14.81 -5.60 14.42
N ARG A 125 13.80 -5.28 15.22
CA ARG A 125 12.55 -4.64 14.77
C ARG A 125 12.54 -3.15 15.11
N GLN A 126 12.10 -2.34 14.15
CA GLN A 126 11.96 -0.89 14.30
C GLN A 126 10.58 -0.45 13.82
N VAL A 127 10.03 0.57 14.46
CA VAL A 127 8.73 1.17 14.10
C VAL A 127 8.95 2.58 13.56
N TRP A 128 8.25 2.88 12.48
CA TRP A 128 8.39 4.11 11.70
C TRP A 128 7.00 4.64 11.32
N ARG A 129 6.95 5.93 10.97
CA ARG A 129 5.76 6.59 10.42
C ARG A 129 6.07 7.07 9.01
N CYS A 130 5.32 6.53 8.06
CA CYS A 130 5.46 6.82 6.64
C CYS A 130 4.32 7.72 6.16
N ALA A 131 4.67 8.70 5.33
CA ALA A 131 3.72 9.46 4.54
C ALA A 131 3.90 9.13 3.06
N THR A 132 2.78 8.87 2.38
CA THR A 132 2.77 8.76 0.92
C THR A 132 2.87 10.16 0.33
N VAL A 133 3.94 10.41 -0.39
CA VAL A 133 4.07 11.60 -1.23
C VAL A 133 3.66 11.18 -2.64
N PRO A 134 2.67 11.84 -3.26
CA PRO A 134 2.39 11.64 -4.68
C PRO A 134 3.70 11.89 -5.44
N SER A 135 4.21 10.88 -6.14
CA SER A 135 5.24 11.11 -7.15
C SER A 135 4.55 11.97 -8.22
N LYS A 136 4.95 13.24 -8.35
CA LYS A 136 4.51 14.01 -9.51
C LYS A 136 4.91 13.21 -10.75
N PRO A 137 4.01 13.00 -11.74
CA PRO A 137 4.46 12.48 -13.02
C PRO A 137 5.59 13.39 -13.50
N LYS A 138 6.71 12.78 -13.92
CA LYS A 138 7.70 13.52 -14.70
C LYS A 138 6.98 13.90 -16.00
N VAL A 139 6.65 15.19 -16.12
CA VAL A 139 6.19 15.81 -17.36
C VAL A 139 7.38 15.87 -18.32
#